data_AF-A0A7V5TNS0-F1
#
_entry.id   AF-A0A7V5TNS0-F1
#
_cell.length_a   1.000
_cell.length_b   1.000
_cell.length_c   1.000
_cell.angle_alpha   90.00
_cell.angle_beta   90.00
_cell.angle_gamma   90.00
#
_symmetry.space_group_name_H-M   'P 1'
#
loop_
_entity.id
_entity.type
_entity.pdbx_description
1 polymer ?
#
loop_
_entity_poly.entity_id
_entity_poly.type
_entity_poly.pdbx_seq_one_letter_code
_entity_poly.pdbx_strand_id
1 'polypeptide(L)'
;AAPGWTFSGWSGDLNGSTNPVTLTMDGDKEVTATFTSNCVPISGTAFSYAPSSPFVNDAVLFTGTVSAGTTPIAYTWDFGDGSAVQTGNPITHVFPITYVRMSYTVVMTARNGCPSSGTASHVVTVRPRRIFLPILLRNS
;
A
#
# COMPACT_ATOMS: atom_id res chain seq x y z
N ALA A 1 13.09 14.93 -20.06
CA ALA A 1 13.12 13.80 -19.10
C ALA A 1 11.73 13.22 -18.99
N ALA A 2 11.58 11.91 -18.79
CA ALA A 2 10.27 11.33 -18.47
C ALA A 2 9.74 11.93 -17.15
N PRO A 3 8.42 12.05 -16.95
CA PRO A 3 7.86 12.45 -15.67
C PRO A 3 8.46 11.62 -14.52
N GLY A 4 8.95 12.29 -13.47
CA GLY A 4 9.57 11.61 -12.32
C GLY A 4 11.08 11.35 -12.43
N TRP A 5 11.78 11.85 -13.45
CA TRP A 5 13.24 11.79 -13.57
C TRP A 5 13.85 13.18 -13.76
N THR A 6 15.01 13.43 -13.13
CA THR A 6 15.83 14.64 -13.32
C THR A 6 17.11 14.31 -14.07
N PHE A 7 17.58 15.27 -14.87
CA PHE A 7 18.91 15.19 -15.47
C PHE A 7 19.97 15.48 -14.39
N SER A 8 20.91 14.56 -14.20
CA SER A 8 21.97 14.66 -13.20
C SER A 8 23.25 15.24 -13.79
N GLY A 9 23.61 14.84 -15.02
CA GLY A 9 24.75 15.40 -15.72
C GLY A 9 25.29 14.52 -16.85
N TRP A 10 26.36 15.02 -17.46
CA TRP A 10 27.17 14.38 -18.48
C TRP A 10 28.44 13.76 -17.88
N SER A 11 28.91 12.68 -18.48
CA SER A 11 30.22 12.07 -18.24
C SER A 11 30.85 11.55 -19.54
N GLY A 12 32.15 11.28 -19.52
CA GLY A 12 32.94 10.91 -20.71
C GLY A 12 33.69 12.12 -21.26
N ASP A 13 33.56 12.39 -22.55
CA ASP A 13 34.11 13.59 -23.21
C ASP A 13 33.37 14.90 -22.89
N LEU A 14 32.26 14.82 -22.16
CA LEU A 14 31.59 15.95 -21.51
C LEU A 14 31.49 15.71 -20.01
N ASN A 15 31.47 16.78 -19.23
CA ASN A 15 31.30 16.73 -17.78
C ASN A 15 30.36 17.83 -17.26
N GLY A 16 29.75 17.59 -16.10
CA GLY A 16 28.87 18.54 -15.43
C GLY A 16 27.42 18.46 -15.92
N SER A 17 26.57 19.40 -15.47
CA SER A 17 25.11 19.33 -15.66
C SER A 17 24.55 20.38 -16.62
N THR A 18 25.41 21.09 -17.36
CA THR A 18 24.99 22.12 -18.31
C THR A 18 24.17 21.53 -19.45
N ASN A 19 23.00 22.10 -19.70
CA ASN A 19 22.13 21.70 -20.81
C ASN A 19 21.38 22.94 -21.33
N PRO A 20 21.66 23.43 -22.56
CA PRO A 20 22.53 22.82 -23.58
C PRO A 20 24.04 23.00 -23.32
N VAL A 21 24.86 22.08 -23.83
CA VAL A 21 26.33 22.13 -23.81
C VAL A 21 26.89 21.90 -25.22
N THR A 22 28.00 22.56 -25.56
CA THR A 22 28.67 22.41 -26.86
C THR A 22 29.74 21.34 -26.79
N LEU A 23 29.74 20.43 -27.77
CA LEU A 23 30.78 19.41 -27.97
C LEU A 23 31.48 19.66 -29.31
N THR A 24 32.81 19.78 -29.30
CA THR A 24 33.61 19.88 -30.52
C THR A 24 33.95 18.47 -31.03
N MET A 25 33.70 18.20 -32.31
CA MET A 25 33.96 16.91 -32.96
C MET A 25 35.33 16.90 -33.65
N ASP A 26 36.39 16.80 -32.87
CA ASP A 26 37.80 16.73 -33.33
C ASP A 26 38.37 15.30 -33.33
N GLY A 27 37.53 14.30 -33.05
CA GLY A 27 37.85 12.89 -33.01
C GLY A 27 36.66 12.07 -32.53
N ASP A 28 36.87 10.77 -32.29
CA ASP A 28 35.86 9.91 -31.69
C ASP A 28 35.52 10.40 -30.27
N LYS A 29 34.22 10.43 -29.93
CA LYS A 29 33.70 10.91 -28.64
C LYS A 29 32.75 9.90 -28.01
N GLU A 30 32.86 9.73 -26.70
CA GLU A 30 31.94 8.98 -25.84
C GLU A 30 31.33 9.93 -24.80
N VAL A 31 30.02 10.12 -24.87
CA VAL A 31 29.27 10.97 -23.94
C VAL A 31 28.10 10.18 -23.35
N THR A 32 27.99 10.18 -22.03
CA THR A 32 26.89 9.55 -21.30
C THR A 32 26.04 10.58 -20.57
N ALA A 33 24.72 10.54 -20.78
CA ALA A 33 23.75 11.30 -19.97
C ALA A 33 23.28 10.47 -18.78
N THR A 34 23.36 11.03 -17.57
CA THR A 34 22.85 10.39 -16.35
C THR A 34 21.54 11.05 -15.92
N PHE A 35 20.53 10.24 -15.58
CA PHE A 35 19.26 10.68 -15.00
C PHE A 35 19.04 10.03 -13.64
N THR A 36 18.51 10.80 -12.70
CA THR A 36 18.16 10.35 -11.34
C THR A 36 16.65 10.31 -11.17
N SER A 37 16.14 9.27 -10.52
CA SER A 37 14.71 9.17 -10.21
C SER A 37 14.36 10.16 -9.11
N ASN A 38 13.29 10.92 -9.32
CA ASN A 38 12.70 11.85 -8.35
C ASN A 38 11.63 11.17 -7.49
N CYS A 39 11.54 9.85 -7.55
CA CYS A 39 10.52 9.12 -6.83
C CYS A 39 10.81 9.15 -5.33
N VAL A 40 9.83 9.61 -4.55
CA VAL A 40 9.85 9.61 -3.09
C VAL A 40 9.29 8.28 -2.60
N PRO A 41 10.09 7.44 -1.91
CA PRO A 41 9.65 6.20 -1.30
C PRO A 41 8.45 6.38 -0.37
N ILE A 42 7.61 5.36 -0.27
CA ILE A 42 6.50 5.36 0.66
C ILE A 42 7.02 5.29 2.11
N SER A 43 6.50 6.16 2.97
CA SER A 43 6.78 6.13 4.41
C SER A 43 5.56 6.56 5.24
N GLY A 44 5.57 6.22 6.53
CA GLY A 44 4.46 6.53 7.45
C GLY A 44 3.17 5.80 7.10
N THR A 45 3.26 4.54 6.66
CA THR A 45 2.09 3.71 6.41
C THR A 45 1.34 3.42 7.70
N ALA A 46 0.04 3.71 7.69
CA ALA A 46 -0.89 3.37 8.76
C ALA A 46 -2.26 3.07 8.17
N PHE A 47 -3.13 2.43 8.94
CA PHE A 47 -4.54 2.36 8.59
C PHE A 47 -5.44 2.38 9.83
N SER A 48 -6.68 2.80 9.63
CA SER A 48 -7.77 2.68 10.59
C SER A 48 -8.87 1.79 10.03
N TYR A 49 -9.73 1.29 10.93
CA TYR A 49 -10.90 0.52 10.55
C TYR A 49 -12.10 0.84 11.45
N ALA A 50 -13.31 0.72 10.90
CA ALA A 50 -14.55 0.92 11.64
C ALA A 50 -15.62 -0.10 11.21
N PRO A 51 -16.43 -0.61 12.15
CA PRO A 51 -16.41 -0.34 13.59
C PRO A 51 -15.20 -0.97 14.30
N SER A 52 -14.78 -0.42 15.44
CA SER A 52 -13.62 -0.93 16.23
C SER A 52 -13.90 -2.24 16.97
N SER A 53 -15.15 -2.71 16.98
CA SER A 53 -15.57 -4.00 17.54
C SER A 53 -16.59 -4.66 16.62
N PRO A 54 -16.16 -5.13 15.43
CA PRO A 54 -17.06 -5.70 14.45
C PRO A 54 -17.60 -7.08 14.89
N PHE A 55 -18.81 -7.36 14.47
CA PHE A 55 -19.38 -8.70 14.48
C PHE A 55 -19.23 -9.36 13.11
N VAL A 56 -19.35 -10.69 13.08
CA VAL A 56 -19.48 -11.43 11.82
C VAL A 56 -20.62 -10.86 10.97
N ASN A 57 -20.42 -10.85 9.66
CA ASN A 57 -21.27 -10.20 8.65
C ASN A 57 -21.35 -8.66 8.70
N ASP A 58 -20.63 -7.99 9.58
CA ASP A 58 -20.50 -6.53 9.49
C ASP A 58 -19.61 -6.16 8.31
N ALA A 59 -20.00 -5.11 7.57
CA ALA A 59 -19.10 -4.44 6.64
C ALA A 59 -18.14 -3.55 7.43
N VAL A 60 -16.86 -3.93 7.45
CA VAL A 60 -15.79 -3.18 8.10
C VAL A 60 -15.12 -2.29 7.05
N LEU A 61 -15.17 -0.97 7.27
CA LEU A 61 -14.50 0.01 6.41
C LEU A 61 -13.06 0.19 6.87
N PHE A 62 -12.10 0.01 5.96
CA PHE A 62 -10.67 0.22 6.15
C PHE A 62 -10.21 1.45 5.37
N THR A 63 -9.42 2.29 6.02
CA THR A 63 -8.84 3.51 5.41
C THR A 63 -7.33 3.53 5.66
N GLY A 64 -6.56 3.41 4.59
CA GLY A 64 -5.10 3.48 4.60
C GLY A 64 -4.59 4.91 4.41
N THR A 65 -3.48 5.24 5.05
CA THR A 65 -2.80 6.52 4.94
C THR A 65 -1.30 6.32 4.77
N VAL A 66 -0.64 7.29 4.12
CA VAL A 66 0.82 7.41 4.07
C VAL A 66 1.20 8.83 4.44
N SER A 67 2.36 9.03 5.06
CA SER A 67 2.90 10.36 5.37
C SER A 67 3.72 10.94 4.23
N ALA A 68 4.31 10.09 3.38
CA ALA A 68 5.02 10.49 2.17
C ALA A 68 4.93 9.42 1.07
N GLY A 69 5.09 9.86 -0.18
CA GLY A 69 5.15 9.01 -1.37
C GLY A 69 4.77 9.78 -2.63
N THR A 70 5.47 9.54 -3.74
CA THR A 70 5.07 10.08 -5.06
C THR A 70 3.73 9.46 -5.51
N THR A 71 2.82 10.29 -6.02
CA THR A 71 1.52 9.86 -6.58
C THR A 71 1.62 9.40 -8.04
N PRO A 72 0.73 8.51 -8.52
CA PRO A 72 -0.37 7.87 -7.80
C PRO A 72 0.14 6.75 -6.85
N ILE A 73 -0.61 6.53 -5.77
CA ILE A 73 -0.33 5.46 -4.79
C ILE A 73 -1.42 4.40 -4.90
N ALA A 74 -1.00 3.16 -5.13
CA ALA A 74 -1.87 1.99 -5.18
C ALA A 74 -1.85 1.28 -3.82
N TYR A 75 -3.02 0.80 -3.38
CA TYR A 75 -3.21 0.12 -2.11
C TYR A 75 -3.75 -1.28 -2.33
N THR A 76 -3.17 -2.27 -1.66
CA THR A 76 -3.66 -3.64 -1.59
C THR A 76 -3.89 -4.08 -0.15
N TRP A 77 -4.87 -4.95 0.07
CA TRP A 77 -5.29 -5.42 1.38
C TRP A 77 -5.34 -6.94 1.41
N ASP A 78 -4.59 -7.53 2.33
CA ASP A 78 -4.74 -8.92 2.77
C ASP A 78 -5.45 -8.88 4.12
N PHE A 79 -6.66 -9.43 4.20
CA PHE A 79 -7.45 -9.41 5.43
C PHE A 79 -7.09 -10.54 6.40
N GLY A 80 -6.21 -11.48 6.01
CA GLY A 80 -5.75 -12.57 6.87
C GLY A 80 -6.80 -13.66 7.14
N ASP A 81 -7.93 -13.63 6.45
CA ASP A 81 -9.04 -14.58 6.58
C ASP A 81 -9.08 -15.64 5.45
N GLY A 82 -8.08 -15.62 4.58
CA GLY A 82 -7.97 -16.50 3.41
C GLY A 82 -8.71 -16.02 2.17
N SER A 83 -9.37 -14.86 2.22
CA SER A 83 -9.89 -14.20 1.01
C SER A 83 -8.76 -13.73 0.09
N ALA A 84 -9.04 -13.55 -1.19
CA ALA A 84 -8.07 -13.02 -2.14
C ALA A 84 -7.67 -11.58 -1.76
N VAL A 85 -6.41 -11.21 -2.03
CA VAL A 85 -5.93 -9.83 -1.85
C VAL A 85 -6.79 -8.86 -2.67
N GLN A 86 -7.28 -7.81 -2.03
CA GLN A 86 -8.15 -6.81 -2.64
C GLN A 86 -7.39 -5.51 -2.90
N THR A 87 -7.94 -4.65 -3.77
CA THR A 87 -7.35 -3.35 -4.11
C THR A 87 -8.34 -2.22 -3.87
N GLY A 88 -7.84 -1.07 -3.45
CA GLY A 88 -8.67 0.12 -3.20
C GLY A 88 -8.28 0.84 -1.91
N ASN A 89 -8.69 2.10 -1.79
CA ASN A 89 -8.55 2.88 -0.57
C ASN A 89 -9.49 4.11 -0.63
N PRO A 90 -10.47 4.26 0.27
CA PRO A 90 -10.87 3.30 1.31
C PRO A 90 -11.51 2.03 0.72
N ILE A 91 -11.64 0.97 1.52
CA ILE A 91 -12.25 -0.31 1.10
C ILE A 91 -13.11 -0.92 2.22
N THR A 92 -14.20 -1.59 1.86
CA THR A 92 -15.03 -2.35 2.81
C THR A 92 -14.80 -3.85 2.66
N HIS A 93 -14.69 -4.56 3.77
CA HIS A 93 -14.58 -6.02 3.81
C HIS A 93 -15.52 -6.65 4.84
N VAL A 94 -15.95 -7.88 4.58
CA VAL A 94 -16.81 -8.67 5.48
C VAL A 94 -16.08 -9.96 5.84
N PHE A 95 -15.79 -10.15 7.12
CA PHE A 95 -15.10 -11.34 7.61
C PHE A 95 -16.04 -12.57 7.63
N PRO A 96 -15.51 -13.79 7.45
CA PRO A 96 -16.28 -15.03 7.48
C PRO A 96 -17.09 -15.20 8.77
N ILE A 97 -18.22 -15.89 8.65
CA ILE A 97 -19.03 -16.28 9.80
C ILE A 97 -18.22 -17.25 10.67
N THR A 98 -18.19 -16.95 11.97
CA THR A 98 -17.62 -17.78 13.03
C THR A 98 -18.55 -17.76 14.24
N TYR A 99 -18.52 -18.84 15.03
CA TYR A 99 -19.29 -18.98 16.27
C TYR A 99 -18.46 -18.65 17.52
N VAL A 100 -17.17 -18.39 17.34
CA VAL A 100 -16.24 -17.96 18.40
C VAL A 100 -15.57 -16.65 17.99
N ARG A 101 -14.99 -15.94 18.95
CA ARG A 101 -14.19 -14.74 18.65
C ARG A 101 -12.95 -15.17 17.87
N MET A 102 -12.69 -14.53 16.74
CA MET A 102 -11.53 -14.76 15.90
C MET A 102 -10.75 -13.46 15.70
N SER A 103 -9.44 -13.56 15.60
CA SER A 103 -8.55 -12.44 15.31
C SER A 103 -7.88 -12.67 13.96
N TYR A 104 -7.92 -11.65 13.11
CA TYR A 104 -7.31 -11.67 11.78
C TYR A 104 -6.21 -10.62 11.70
N THR A 105 -5.04 -10.99 11.18
CA THR A 105 -3.95 -10.05 10.92
C THR A 105 -4.19 -9.40 9.57
N VAL A 106 -4.68 -8.16 9.57
CA VAL A 106 -4.94 -7.40 8.34
C VAL A 106 -3.68 -6.64 7.95
N VAL A 107 -3.22 -6.84 6.72
CA VAL A 107 -2.04 -6.20 6.14
C VAL A 107 -2.44 -5.30 4.98
N MET A 108 -2.15 -4.02 5.12
CA MET A 108 -2.21 -3.04 4.05
C MET A 108 -0.83 -2.86 3.43
N THR A 109 -0.75 -2.85 2.10
CA THR A 109 0.46 -2.52 1.35
C THR A 109 0.18 -1.34 0.43
N ALA A 110 1.00 -0.29 0.54
CA ALA A 110 0.98 0.86 -0.36
C ALA A 110 2.20 0.80 -1.30
N ARG A 111 1.98 1.06 -2.59
CA ARG A 111 3.00 1.06 -3.66
C ARG A 111 2.86 2.28 -4.56
N ASN A 112 3.99 2.79 -5.04
CA ASN A 112 4.04 3.82 -6.07
C ASN A 112 5.10 3.46 -7.12
N GLY A 113 5.51 4.41 -7.95
CA GLY A 113 6.54 4.19 -8.97
C GLY A 113 7.96 3.91 -8.43
N CYS A 114 8.15 3.90 -7.11
CA CYS A 114 9.45 3.61 -6.51
C CYS A 114 9.63 2.10 -6.32
N PRO A 115 10.87 1.59 -6.22
CA PRO A 115 11.11 0.17 -5.97
C PRO A 115 10.60 -0.33 -4.61
N SER A 116 10.48 0.56 -3.63
CA SER A 116 10.03 0.22 -2.28
C SER A 116 8.52 0.34 -2.11
N SER A 117 7.99 -0.46 -1.20
CA SER A 117 6.59 -0.42 -0.75
C SER A 117 6.54 -0.13 0.74
N GLY A 118 5.48 0.54 1.20
CA GLY A 118 5.17 0.64 2.62
C GLY A 118 4.13 -0.40 3.02
N THR A 119 4.20 -0.89 4.26
CA THR A 119 3.20 -1.80 4.82
C THR A 119 2.73 -1.33 6.19
N ALA A 120 1.50 -1.66 6.54
CA ALA A 120 0.97 -1.52 7.89
C ALA A 120 0.14 -2.75 8.23
N SER A 121 0.18 -3.18 9.50
CA SER A 121 -0.53 -4.37 9.96
C SER A 121 -1.23 -4.10 11.28
N HIS A 122 -2.51 -4.49 11.39
CA HIS A 122 -3.25 -4.51 12.65
C HIS A 122 -4.01 -5.82 12.81
N VAL A 123 -4.17 -6.25 14.07
CA VAL A 123 -5.04 -7.38 14.41
C VAL A 123 -6.48 -6.86 14.59
N VAL A 124 -7.41 -7.43 13.83
CA VAL A 124 -8.85 -7.15 13.92
C VAL A 124 -9.55 -8.33 14.58
N THR A 125 -10.16 -8.11 15.75
CA THR A 125 -10.93 -9.14 16.45
C THR A 125 -12.41 -9.05 16.11
N VAL A 126 -12.93 -10.08 15.45
CA VAL A 126 -14.33 -10.20 15.03
C VAL A 126 -15.11 -11.09 15.99
N ARG A 127 -16.29 -10.64 16.41
CA ARG A 127 -17.14 -11.33 17.39
C ARG A 127 -18.26 -12.12 16.71
N PRO A 128 -18.62 -13.32 17.22
CA PRO A 128 -19.80 -14.02 16.74
C PRO A 128 -21.06 -13.25 17.16
N ARG A 129 -22.11 -13.29 16.34
CA ARG A 129 -23.44 -12.85 16.75
C ARG A 129 -24.03 -13.93 17.66
N ARG A 130 -24.42 -13.55 18.88
CA ARG A 130 -25.04 -14.51 19.82
C ARG A 130 -26.46 -14.81 19.36
N ILE A 131 -26.77 -16.08 19.13
CA ILE A 131 -28.14 -16.57 19.03
C ILE A 131 -28.52 -17.07 20.41
N PHE A 132 -29.56 -16.48 21.01
CA PHE A 132 -30.17 -17.07 22.20
C PHE A 132 -31.11 -18.18 21.74
N LEU A 133 -30.69 -19.44 21.87
CA LEU A 133 -31.63 -20.56 21.77
C LEU A 133 -32.53 -20.52 23.02
N PRO A 134 -33.87 -20.46 22.91
CA PRO A 134 -34.72 -20.66 24.07
C PRO A 134 -34.43 -22.06 24.63
N ILE A 135 -34.08 -22.14 25.92
CA ILE A 135 -34.02 -23.41 26.62
C ILE A 135 -35.45 -23.97 26.62
N LEU A 136 -35.70 -25.01 25.83
CA LEU A 136 -36.87 -25.85 26.02
C LEU A 136 -36.58 -26.75 27.23
N LEU A 137 -37.01 -26.32 28.42
CA LEU A 137 -37.19 -27.26 29.52
C LEU A 137 -38.27 -28.26 29.07
N ARG A 138 -37.89 -29.51 28.77
CA ARG A 138 -38.87 -30.60 28.73
C ARG A 138 -39.33 -30.82 30.17
N ASN A 139 -40.45 -30.20 30.53
CA ASN A 139 -41.23 -30.61 31.68
C ASN A 139 -42.04 -31.84 31.27
N SER A 140 -41.63 -33.02 31.74
CA SER A 140 -42.46 -34.16 32.13
C SER A 140 -41.59 -35.40 32.27
#